data_AF-A0A1B6M2N4-F1
#
_entry.id   AF-A0A1B6M2N4-F1
#
_cell.length_a   1.000
_cell.length_b   1.000
_cell.length_c   1.000
_cell.angle_alpha   90.00
_cell.angle_beta   90.00
_cell.angle_gamma   90.00
#
_symmetry.space_group_name_H-M   'P 1'
#
loop_
_entity.id
_entity.type
_entity.pdbx_description
1 polymer ?
#
loop_
_entity_poly.entity_id
_entity_poly.type
_entity_poly.pdbx_seq_one_letter_code
_entity_poly.pdbx_strand_id
1 'polypeptide(L)'
;SDLEESCAELHKTLMTKGVLCMAEHMASIERFKEYAELVCDCASKIWDKVVELHAPNQKLNVLYQSDAWSGNVMFKYDKSGRVTDFKLLDFQAMRFSAPVFSLVFFLWTSANHEVREHHLEDLYE
;
A
#
# COMPACT_ATOMS: atom_id res chain seq x y z
N SER A 1 10.70 21.57 -0.29
CA SER A 1 11.47 22.22 -1.39
C SER A 1 10.65 22.18 -2.67
N ASP A 2 10.99 22.91 -3.73
CA ASP A 2 10.23 22.89 -5.00
C ASP A 2 10.06 21.46 -5.57
N LEU A 3 11.07 20.60 -5.37
CA LEU A 3 11.04 19.20 -5.75
C LEU A 3 9.99 18.39 -4.95
N GLU A 4 9.90 18.64 -3.65
CA GLU A 4 8.95 17.96 -2.76
C GLU A 4 7.50 18.30 -3.12
N GLU A 5 7.23 19.58 -3.37
CA GLU A 5 5.91 20.05 -3.79
C GLU A 5 5.53 19.48 -5.17
N SER A 6 6.47 19.48 -6.12
CA SER A 6 6.28 18.85 -7.42
C SER A 6 6.00 17.34 -7.33
N CYS A 7 6.70 16.61 -6.45
CA CYS A 7 6.46 15.19 -6.24
C CYS A 7 5.09 14.92 -5.58
N ALA A 8 4.67 15.77 -4.63
CA ALA A 8 3.36 15.65 -4.00
C ALA A 8 2.23 15.86 -5.01
N GLU A 9 2.31 16.91 -5.83
CA GLU A 9 1.31 17.18 -6.88
C GLU A 9 1.27 16.10 -7.96
N LEU A 10 2.42 15.51 -8.32
CA LEU A 10 2.46 14.36 -9.22
C LEU A 10 1.70 13.16 -8.62
N HIS A 11 1.96 12.79 -7.37
CA HIS A 11 1.28 11.68 -6.71
C HIS A 11 -0.22 11.94 -6.54
N LYS A 12 -0.60 13.16 -6.16
CA LYS A 12 -2.00 13.59 -6.06
C LYS A 12 -2.72 13.43 -7.39
N THR A 13 -2.09 13.90 -8.46
CA THR A 13 -2.65 13.80 -9.81
C THR A 13 -2.79 12.35 -10.24
N LEU A 14 -1.74 11.53 -10.08
CA LEU A 14 -1.76 10.11 -10.43
C LEU A 14 -2.85 9.35 -9.68
N MET A 15 -2.96 9.52 -8.36
CA MET A 15 -3.99 8.86 -7.56
C MET A 15 -5.39 9.31 -7.96
N THR A 16 -5.62 10.63 -8.06
CA THR A 16 -6.95 11.17 -8.40
C THR A 16 -7.40 10.69 -9.78
N LYS A 17 -6.50 10.77 -10.78
CA LYS A 17 -6.79 10.32 -12.15
C LYS A 17 -6.95 8.80 -12.23
N GLY A 18 -6.16 8.03 -11.48
CA GLY A 18 -6.30 6.58 -11.39
C GLY A 18 -7.66 6.16 -10.85
N VAL A 19 -8.13 6.80 -9.78
CA VAL A 19 -9.45 6.51 -9.18
C VAL A 19 -10.59 6.94 -10.12
N LEU A 20 -10.48 8.08 -10.79
CA LEU A 20 -11.47 8.50 -11.80
C LEU A 20 -11.54 7.53 -12.99
N CYS A 21 -10.38 7.14 -13.52
CA CYS A 21 -10.30 6.15 -14.61
C CYS A 21 -10.92 4.81 -14.20
N MET A 22 -10.67 4.38 -12.96
CA MET A 22 -11.29 3.19 -12.40
C MET A 22 -12.82 3.33 -12.31
N ALA A 23 -13.34 4.47 -11.84
CA ALA A 23 -14.78 4.73 -11.80
C ALA A 23 -15.42 4.69 -13.19
N GLU A 24 -14.81 5.33 -14.19
CA GLU A 24 -15.26 5.31 -15.58
C GLU A 24 -15.31 3.88 -16.15
N HIS A 25 -14.26 3.09 -15.89
CA HIS A 25 -14.22 1.70 -16.33
C HIS A 25 -15.27 0.85 -15.63
N MET A 26 -15.44 1.00 -14.32
CA MET A 26 -16.46 0.30 -13.54
C MET A 26 -17.87 0.59 -14.03
N ALA A 27 -18.16 1.82 -14.47
CA ALA A 27 -19.46 2.19 -15.04
C ALA A 27 -19.81 1.41 -16.33
N SER A 28 -18.79 0.91 -17.04
CA SER A 28 -18.95 0.10 -18.26
C SER A 28 -19.10 -1.41 -18.01
N ILE A 29 -18.84 -1.88 -16.79
CA ILE A 29 -18.93 -3.30 -16.43
C ILE A 29 -20.19 -3.52 -15.59
N GLU A 30 -21.15 -4.30 -16.11
CA GLU A 30 -22.45 -4.53 -15.47
C GLU A 30 -22.33 -4.92 -13.99
N ARG A 31 -21.40 -5.81 -13.66
CA ARG A 31 -21.13 -6.27 -12.28
C ARG A 31 -20.69 -5.15 -11.33
N PHE A 32 -20.02 -4.11 -11.83
CA PHE A 32 -19.38 -3.08 -11.01
C PHE A 32 -20.01 -1.70 -11.13
N LYS A 33 -20.98 -1.53 -12.04
CA LYS A 33 -21.60 -0.25 -12.35
C LYS A 33 -22.23 0.44 -11.14
N GLU A 34 -22.80 -0.32 -10.21
CA GLU A 34 -23.38 0.21 -8.97
C GLU A 34 -22.35 0.89 -8.04
N TYR A 35 -21.07 0.54 -8.14
CA TYR A 35 -20.00 1.12 -7.32
C TYR A 35 -19.31 2.31 -7.99
N ALA A 36 -19.57 2.57 -9.28
CA ALA A 36 -18.85 3.58 -10.04
C ALA A 36 -19.00 4.99 -9.45
N GLU A 37 -20.20 5.35 -9.01
CA GLU A 37 -20.47 6.65 -8.38
C GLU A 37 -19.72 6.79 -7.05
N LEU A 38 -19.76 5.73 -6.21
CA LEU A 38 -19.01 5.70 -4.95
C LEU A 38 -17.51 5.90 -5.16
N VAL A 39 -16.93 5.23 -6.17
CA VAL A 39 -15.49 5.36 -6.49
C VAL A 39 -15.18 6.74 -7.06
N CYS A 40 -16.07 7.31 -7.89
CA CYS A 40 -15.93 8.67 -8.41
C CYS A 40 -15.90 9.70 -7.27
N ASP A 41 -16.83 9.61 -6.33
CA ASP A 41 -16.90 10.49 -5.17
C ASP A 41 -15.65 10.40 -4.29
N CYS A 42 -15.06 9.20 -4.19
CA CYS A 42 -13.81 8.98 -3.47
C CYS A 42 -12.62 9.73 -4.11
N ALA A 43 -12.59 9.92 -5.43
CA ALA A 43 -11.46 10.56 -6.11
C ALA A 43 -11.17 11.96 -5.58
N SER A 44 -12.20 12.71 -5.18
CA SER A 44 -12.05 14.07 -4.64
C SER A 44 -11.45 14.12 -3.24
N LYS A 45 -11.54 13.02 -2.47
CA LYS A 45 -11.18 12.96 -1.04
C LYS A 45 -9.98 12.06 -0.75
N ILE A 46 -9.61 11.20 -1.70
CA ILE A 46 -8.63 10.13 -1.46
C ILE A 46 -7.26 10.69 -1.11
N TRP A 47 -6.82 11.77 -1.77
CA TRP A 47 -5.53 12.39 -1.50
C TRP A 47 -5.43 12.89 -0.06
N ASP A 48 -6.40 13.69 0.38
CA ASP A 48 -6.40 14.28 1.71
C ASP A 48 -6.42 13.20 2.79
N LYS A 49 -7.21 12.14 2.58
CA LYS A 49 -7.24 10.98 3.48
C LYS A 49 -5.91 10.23 3.53
N VAL A 50 -5.25 10.03 2.39
CA VAL A 50 -3.94 9.37 2.33
C VAL A 50 -2.89 10.20 3.05
N VAL A 51 -2.88 11.53 2.87
CA VAL A 51 -1.96 12.43 3.57
C VAL A 51 -2.20 12.40 5.07
N GLU A 52 -3.46 12.50 5.52
CA GLU A 52 -3.84 12.44 6.93
C GLU A 52 -3.42 11.11 7.57
N LEU A 53 -3.73 9.99 6.91
CA LEU A 53 -3.43 8.65 7.42
C LEU A 53 -1.92 8.42 7.62
N HIS A 54 -1.09 8.97 6.74
CA HIS A 54 0.36 8.79 6.76
C HIS A 54 1.11 9.89 7.51
N ALA A 55 0.42 10.86 8.11
CA ALA A 55 1.06 11.87 8.92
C ALA A 55 1.82 11.21 10.11
N PRO A 56 3.06 11.63 10.40
CA PRO A 56 3.75 11.18 11.60
C PRO A 56 2.93 11.48 12.86
N ASN A 57 2.90 10.54 13.81
CA ASN A 57 2.20 10.76 15.08
C ASN A 57 3.18 11.04 16.24
N GLN A 58 2.68 11.29 17.44
CA GLN A 58 3.51 11.63 18.60
C GLN A 58 4.24 10.44 19.26
N LYS A 59 4.04 9.21 18.77
CA LYS A 59 4.64 7.99 19.32
C LYS A 59 5.88 7.60 18.50
N LEU A 60 5.91 6.36 18.00
CA LEU A 60 7.00 5.80 17.22
C LEU A 60 6.73 6.00 15.73
N ASN A 61 7.64 6.69 15.05
CA ASN A 61 7.69 6.76 13.60
C ASN A 61 9.02 6.22 13.11
N VAL A 62 8.98 5.48 12.01
CA VAL A 62 10.17 4.92 11.37
C VAL A 62 10.13 5.20 9.87
N LEU A 63 11.29 5.21 9.24
CA LEU A 63 11.37 5.21 7.78
C LEU A 63 11.15 3.77 7.30
N TYR A 64 10.08 3.55 6.51
CA TYR A 64 9.74 2.23 5.97
C TYR A 64 9.32 2.31 4.50
N GLN A 65 9.36 1.17 3.82
CA GLN A 65 8.81 1.01 2.46
C GLN A 65 7.32 0.67 2.56
N SER A 66 6.46 1.57 2.09
CA SER A 66 5.00 1.40 2.19
C SER A 66 4.40 0.48 1.14
N ASP A 67 5.22 -0.01 0.20
CA ASP A 67 4.84 -0.97 -0.84
C ASP A 67 5.68 -2.26 -0.73
N ALA A 68 5.82 -2.79 0.48
CA ALA A 68 6.67 -3.93 0.78
C ALA A 68 5.96 -5.30 0.59
N TRP A 69 5.03 -5.43 -0.34
CA TRP A 69 4.34 -6.71 -0.61
C TRP A 69 5.32 -7.77 -1.16
N SER A 70 4.95 -9.05 -1.09
CA SER A 70 5.83 -10.18 -1.44
C SER A 70 6.43 -10.11 -2.85
N GLY A 71 5.76 -9.45 -3.80
CA GLY A 71 6.29 -9.20 -5.14
C GLY A 71 7.51 -8.26 -5.17
N ASN A 72 7.63 -7.38 -4.18
CA ASN A 72 8.76 -6.46 -4.00
C ASN A 72 9.80 -6.99 -3.01
N VAL A 73 9.78 -8.30 -2.71
CA VAL A 73 10.78 -8.97 -1.87
C VAL A 73 11.44 -10.11 -2.64
N MET A 74 12.76 -10.07 -2.73
CA MET A 74 13.53 -11.13 -3.36
C MET A 74 14.14 -12.02 -2.28
N PHE A 75 13.82 -13.32 -2.32
CA PHE A 75 14.31 -14.30 -1.36
C PHE A 75 15.50 -15.08 -1.93
N LYS A 76 16.50 -15.33 -1.07
CA LYS A 76 17.62 -16.21 -1.37
C LYS A 76 17.37 -17.59 -0.76
N TYR A 77 17.51 -18.63 -1.57
CA TYR A 77 17.30 -20.01 -1.14
C TYR A 77 18.60 -20.80 -1.08
N ASP A 78 18.73 -21.70 -0.12
CA ASP A 78 19.80 -22.70 -0.09
C ASP A 78 19.48 -23.90 -1.00
N LYS A 79 20.41 -24.86 -1.05
CA LYS A 79 20.24 -26.10 -1.84
C LYS A 79 19.07 -26.98 -1.40
N SER A 80 18.56 -26.79 -0.18
CA SER A 80 17.40 -27.51 0.37
C SER A 80 16.08 -26.77 0.12
N GLY A 81 16.12 -25.61 -0.54
CA GLY A 81 14.94 -24.77 -0.79
C GLY A 81 14.52 -23.91 0.40
N ARG A 82 15.35 -23.77 1.43
CA ARG A 82 15.06 -22.91 2.58
C ARG A 82 15.49 -21.48 2.32
N VAL A 83 14.68 -20.52 2.76
CA VAL A 83 15.03 -19.09 2.74
C VAL A 83 16.21 -18.86 3.69
N THR A 84 17.24 -18.18 3.20
CA THR A 84 18.46 -17.85 3.95
C THR A 84 18.73 -16.35 4.04
N ASP A 85 18.13 -15.56 3.15
CA ASP A 85 18.31 -14.11 3.10
C ASP A 85 17.16 -13.50 2.28
N PHE A 86 16.98 -12.18 2.39
CA PHE A 86 16.04 -11.44 1.57
C PHE A 86 16.54 -10.03 1.23
N LYS A 87 16.00 -9.45 0.15
CA LYS A 87 16.21 -8.04 -0.19
C LYS A 87 14.89 -7.40 -0.58
N LEU A 88 14.65 -6.19 -0.07
CA LEU A 88 13.58 -5.33 -0.55
C LEU A 88 13.98 -4.73 -1.91
N LEU A 89 13.00 -4.62 -2.78
CA LEU A 89 13.08 -3.97 -4.09
C LEU A 89 12.10 -2.81 -4.12
N ASP A 90 12.28 -1.92 -5.09
CA ASP A 90 11.32 -0.86 -5.41
C ASP A 90 11.01 0.13 -4.24
N PHE A 91 11.97 1.04 -4.01
CA PHE A 91 11.91 2.04 -2.97
C PHE A 91 11.12 3.31 -3.38
N GLN A 92 10.25 3.24 -4.39
CA GLN A 92 9.49 4.40 -4.86
C GLN A 92 8.50 4.95 -3.80
N ALA A 93 8.13 4.12 -2.83
CA ALA A 93 7.14 4.44 -1.81
C ALA A 93 7.73 4.42 -0.39
N MET A 94 8.79 5.22 -0.14
CA MET A 94 9.31 5.41 1.22
C MET A 94 8.44 6.38 2.02
N ARG A 95 8.19 6.06 3.30
CA ARG A 95 7.36 6.86 4.20
C ARG A 95 7.98 6.92 5.60
N PHE A 96 7.78 8.06 6.28
CA PHE A 96 8.13 8.23 7.69
C PHE A 96 6.85 8.38 8.50
N SER A 97 6.37 7.29 9.10
CA SER A 97 5.17 7.29 9.94
C SER A 97 5.14 6.04 10.84
N ALA A 98 3.99 5.70 11.41
CA ALA A 98 3.86 4.56 12.32
C ALA A 98 4.22 3.22 11.63
N PRO A 99 5.11 2.40 12.21
CA PRO A 99 5.55 1.13 11.61
C PRO A 99 4.41 0.13 11.38
N VAL A 100 3.31 0.25 12.15
CA VAL A 100 2.12 -0.61 12.03
C VAL A 100 1.53 -0.61 10.63
N PHE A 101 1.65 0.50 9.89
CA PHE A 101 1.14 0.58 8.52
C PHE A 101 1.86 -0.38 7.57
N SER A 102 3.19 -0.47 7.68
CA SER A 102 4.00 -1.40 6.87
C SER A 102 3.64 -2.85 7.19
N LEU A 103 3.49 -3.18 8.48
CA LEU A 103 3.13 -4.52 8.94
C LEU A 103 1.75 -4.94 8.45
N VAL A 104 0.73 -4.09 8.66
CA VAL A 104 -0.65 -4.37 8.22
C VAL A 104 -0.71 -4.50 6.70
N PHE A 105 -0.05 -3.60 5.96
CA PHE A 105 0.03 -3.68 4.51
C PHE A 105 0.66 -4.99 4.04
N PHE A 106 1.80 -5.38 4.61
CA PHE A 106 2.49 -6.62 4.25
C PHE A 106 1.63 -7.85 4.51
N LEU A 107 1.05 -7.97 5.71
CA LEU A 107 0.18 -9.09 6.07
C LEU A 107 -1.03 -9.18 5.14
N TRP A 108 -1.68 -8.06 4.84
CA TRP A 108 -2.88 -8.07 4.01
C TRP A 108 -2.60 -8.43 2.55
N THR A 109 -1.48 -7.93 2.01
CA THR A 109 -1.10 -8.12 0.60
C THR A 109 -0.35 -9.42 0.33
N SER A 110 0.35 -9.96 1.33
CA SER A 110 1.34 -11.04 1.11
C SER A 110 0.99 -12.34 1.81
N ALA A 111 0.26 -12.29 2.94
CA ALA A 111 -0.22 -13.51 3.57
C ALA A 111 -1.36 -14.13 2.74
N ASN A 112 -1.53 -15.44 2.80
CA ASN A 112 -2.71 -16.09 2.23
C ASN A 112 -3.88 -16.05 3.22
N HIS A 113 -5.05 -16.54 2.79
CA HIS A 113 -6.26 -16.53 3.62
C HIS A 113 -6.08 -17.30 4.93
N GLU A 114 -5.54 -18.52 4.85
CA GLU A 114 -5.31 -19.39 6.02
C GLU A 114 -4.43 -18.72 7.07
N VAL A 115 -3.34 -18.07 6.65
CA VAL A 115 -2.44 -17.37 7.57
C VAL A 115 -3.16 -16.22 8.27
N ARG A 116 -3.97 -15.45 7.55
CA ARG A 116 -4.73 -14.34 8.13
C ARG A 116 -5.84 -14.79 9.08
N GLU A 117 -6.41 -15.97 8.86
CA GLU A 117 -7.53 -16.46 9.66
C GLU A 117 -7.07 -17.22 10.90
N HIS A 118 -6.00 -18.02 10.77
CA HIS A 118 -5.62 -19.02 11.77
C HIS A 118 -4.24 -18.79 12.41
N HIS A 119 -3.39 -17.94 11.83
CA HIS A 119 -1.96 -17.84 12.21
C HIS A 119 -1.46 -16.40 12.43
N LEU A 120 -2.36 -15.43 12.65
CA LEU A 120 -1.92 -14.06 12.92
C LEU A 120 -1.18 -13.94 14.25
N GLU A 121 -1.64 -14.64 15.29
CA GLU A 121 -1.00 -14.62 16.61
C GLU A 121 0.44 -15.16 16.55
N ASP A 122 0.68 -16.21 15.74
CA ASP A 122 2.02 -16.77 15.49
C ASP A 122 3.00 -15.73 14.88
N LEU A 123 2.47 -14.66 14.27
CA LEU A 123 3.26 -13.58 13.64
C LEU A 123 3.47 -12.38 14.57
N TYR A 124 2.78 -12.32 15.71
CA TYR A 124 2.87 -11.24 16.69
C TYR A 124 3.76 -11.57 17.90
N GLU A 125 4.14 -12.84 18.07
CA GLU A 125 5.13 -13.31 19.08
C GLU A 125 6.56 -12.90 18.74
#